data_AF-A0A4U0WIT2-F1
#
_entry.id   AF-A0A4U0WIT2-F1
#
_cell.length_a   1.000
_cell.length_b   1.000
_cell.length_c   1.000
_cell.angle_alpha   90.00
_cell.angle_beta   90.00
_cell.angle_gamma   90.00
#
_symmetry.space_group_name_H-M   'P 1'
#
loop_
_entity.id
_entity.type
_entity.pdbx_description
1 polymer ?
#
loop_
_entity_poly.entity_id
_entity_poly.type
_entity_poly.pdbx_seq_one_letter_code
_entity_poly.pdbx_strand_id
1 'polypeptide(L)'
;MQQYHSQIDDQSTTDREWDEAERVRSHERRSSHYWYKPQQTRTHVEAFGIVLGPNGMPGIARGGVPEQANISIPIHNIQPLNDHSSDPSSRFYTELVGAKRLLLAEGYPSDGVLGPADIDVTSLLENRAPGGFQNSPSTLCQWAVNSVRGLEGMGMPEKLATILMTARLLRWQVLSTLENYQNLPDCMKPTALQTFVPHPAWINFVPWPDIRDVLITTPEALAAGEHLALFQRTTSVNWPWSAAEAIYINPATNQVGLASAFERYVGDINNWSLAPAVIARFPAIADKVWIK
;
A
#
# COMPACT_ATOMS: atom_id res chain seq x y z
N MET A 1 41.34 -10.08 -36.37
CA MET A 1 40.30 -10.74 -35.54
C MET A 1 39.73 -9.87 -34.41
N GLN A 2 40.30 -8.70 -34.06
CA GLN A 2 39.75 -7.83 -33.00
C GLN A 2 38.60 -6.90 -33.42
N GLN A 3 38.44 -6.56 -34.70
CA GLN A 3 37.36 -5.67 -35.17
C GLN A 3 35.98 -6.35 -35.25
N TYR A 4 35.93 -7.68 -35.36
CA TYR A 4 34.66 -8.41 -35.54
C TYR A 4 33.91 -8.68 -34.22
N HIS A 5 34.62 -8.73 -33.08
CA HIS A 5 33.99 -8.92 -31.77
C HIS A 5 33.38 -7.61 -31.23
N SER A 6 33.97 -6.46 -31.55
CA SER A 6 33.44 -5.15 -31.15
C SER A 6 32.11 -4.81 -31.82
N GLN A 7 31.88 -5.22 -33.07
CA GLN A 7 30.62 -4.93 -33.76
C GLN A 7 29.46 -5.79 -33.28
N ILE A 8 29.71 -7.04 -32.85
CA ILE A 8 28.65 -7.95 -32.39
C ILE A 8 28.15 -7.54 -31.00
N ASP A 9 29.06 -7.14 -30.09
CA ASP A 9 28.66 -6.66 -28.75
C ASP A 9 27.90 -5.33 -28.84
N ASP A 10 28.33 -4.42 -29.72
CA ASP A 10 27.68 -3.12 -29.93
C ASP A 10 26.28 -3.30 -30.55
N GLN A 11 26.14 -4.17 -31.56
CA GLN A 11 24.84 -4.51 -32.14
C GLN A 11 23.88 -5.12 -31.10
N SER A 12 24.36 -6.05 -30.27
CA SER A 12 23.54 -6.73 -29.26
C SER A 12 23.07 -5.80 -28.14
N THR A 13 23.89 -4.79 -27.81
CA THR A 13 23.57 -3.77 -26.81
C THR A 13 22.56 -2.79 -27.40
N THR A 14 22.77 -2.34 -28.63
CA THR A 14 21.80 -1.47 -29.32
C THR A 14 20.47 -2.15 -29.57
N ASP A 15 20.44 -3.43 -29.94
CA ASP A 15 19.19 -4.17 -30.17
C ASP A 15 18.39 -4.35 -28.87
N ARG A 16 19.08 -4.55 -27.73
CA ARG A 16 18.44 -4.56 -26.41
C ARG A 16 17.86 -3.21 -26.03
N GLU A 17 18.60 -2.13 -26.25
CA GLU A 17 18.14 -0.77 -25.98
C GLU A 17 16.98 -0.36 -26.90
N TRP A 18 16.99 -0.78 -28.17
CA TRP A 18 15.89 -0.56 -29.12
C TRP A 18 14.63 -1.31 -28.71
N ASP A 19 14.76 -2.58 -28.33
CA ASP A 19 13.68 -3.42 -27.82
C ASP A 19 13.06 -2.85 -26.54
N GLU A 20 13.90 -2.35 -25.63
CA GLU A 20 13.47 -1.72 -24.38
C GLU A 20 12.75 -0.40 -24.64
N ALA A 21 13.31 0.45 -25.49
CA ALA A 21 12.68 1.71 -25.88
C ALA A 21 11.39 1.52 -26.68
N GLU A 22 11.29 0.48 -27.51
CA GLU A 22 10.07 0.14 -28.25
C GLU A 22 8.99 -0.48 -27.34
N ARG A 23 9.37 -1.28 -26.33
CA ARG A 23 8.47 -1.77 -25.28
C ARG A 23 7.92 -0.64 -24.42
N VAL A 24 8.78 0.28 -23.96
CA VAL A 24 8.37 1.49 -23.20
C VAL A 24 7.42 2.36 -24.04
N ARG A 25 7.76 2.64 -25.31
CA ARG A 25 6.89 3.40 -26.23
C ARG A 25 5.57 2.69 -26.55
N SER A 26 5.55 1.35 -26.56
CA SER A 26 4.32 0.56 -26.75
C SER A 26 3.39 0.61 -25.52
N HIS A 27 3.97 0.73 -24.32
CA HIS A 27 3.28 0.93 -23.06
C HIS A 27 2.66 2.33 -23.00
N GLU A 28 3.41 3.36 -23.40
CA GLU A 28 2.95 4.75 -23.46
C GLU A 28 1.83 5.00 -24.51
N ARG A 29 1.82 4.24 -25.62
CA ARG A 29 0.86 4.43 -26.72
C ARG A 29 -0.52 3.79 -26.51
N ARG A 30 -0.72 2.91 -25.51
CA ARG A 30 -1.86 1.96 -25.49
C ARG A 30 -2.84 2.04 -24.32
N SER A 31 -2.70 2.97 -23.37
CA SER A 31 -3.56 3.09 -22.18
C SER A 31 -4.39 4.39 -22.21
N SER A 32 -5.63 4.33 -22.70
CA SER A 32 -6.44 5.54 -22.93
C SER A 32 -7.38 5.96 -21.80
N HIS A 33 -7.46 5.27 -20.64
CA HIS A 33 -8.60 5.49 -19.72
C HIS A 33 -8.32 5.66 -18.23
N TYR A 34 -7.10 5.46 -17.70
CA TYR A 34 -6.82 5.79 -16.30
C TYR A 34 -5.37 6.25 -16.13
N TRP A 35 -5.20 7.51 -15.70
CA TRP A 35 -3.91 8.06 -15.30
C TRP A 35 -4.07 8.76 -13.95
N TYR A 36 -3.77 8.03 -12.88
CA TYR A 36 -3.75 8.59 -11.55
C TYR A 36 -2.68 9.66 -11.47
N LYS A 37 -3.08 10.85 -11.05
CA LYS A 37 -2.17 11.93 -10.67
C LYS A 37 -2.17 12.02 -9.16
N PRO A 38 -1.01 11.90 -8.50
CA PRO A 38 -0.91 12.16 -7.08
C PRO A 38 -1.59 13.48 -6.73
N GLN A 39 -2.43 13.47 -5.69
CA GLN A 39 -3.03 14.70 -5.19
C GLN A 39 -1.92 15.64 -4.70
N GLN A 40 -2.15 16.96 -4.77
CA GLN A 40 -1.20 17.94 -4.23
C GLN A 40 -0.85 17.59 -2.79
N THR A 41 0.45 17.73 -2.46
CA THR A 41 1.01 17.46 -1.13
C THR A 41 0.45 18.44 -0.09
N ARG A 42 -0.75 18.15 0.42
CA ARG A 42 -1.27 18.81 1.62
C ARG A 42 -0.43 18.40 2.82
N THR A 43 -0.01 19.36 3.63
CA THR A 43 0.79 19.10 4.83
C THR A 43 -0.06 18.97 6.09
N HIS A 44 -1.28 19.51 6.06
CA HIS A 44 -2.22 19.54 7.18
C HIS A 44 -3.68 19.56 6.69
N VAL A 45 -4.59 19.24 7.61
CA VAL A 45 -6.05 19.43 7.48
C VAL A 45 -6.49 20.40 8.55
N GLU A 46 -7.27 21.40 8.14
CA GLU A 46 -7.94 22.31 9.08
C GLU A 46 -9.17 21.62 9.67
N ALA A 47 -9.23 21.55 11.00
CA ALA A 47 -10.35 21.02 11.75
C ALA A 47 -10.89 22.09 12.71
N PHE A 48 -12.18 22.01 13.01
CA PHE A 48 -12.83 22.89 13.98
C PHE A 48 -13.03 22.13 15.30
N GLY A 49 -12.45 22.65 16.38
CA GLY A 49 -12.63 22.13 17.73
C GLY A 49 -13.44 23.09 18.61
N ILE A 50 -14.19 22.55 19.56
CA ILE A 50 -14.79 23.33 20.64
C ILE A 50 -13.76 23.43 21.77
N VAL A 51 -13.43 24.65 22.18
CA VAL A 51 -12.51 24.88 23.30
C VAL A 51 -13.21 24.48 24.59
N LEU A 52 -12.65 23.52 25.31
CA LEU A 52 -13.15 23.12 26.63
C LEU A 52 -12.40 23.88 27.73
N GLY A 53 -13.14 24.40 28.71
CA GLY A 53 -12.60 25.00 29.91
C GLY A 53 -12.04 23.95 30.89
N PRO A 54 -11.46 24.40 32.02
CA PRO A 54 -10.84 23.51 33.03
C PRO A 54 -11.78 22.46 33.63
N ASN A 55 -13.09 22.70 33.53
CA ASN A 55 -14.17 21.84 33.98
C ASN A 55 -14.67 20.86 32.90
N GLY A 56 -14.03 20.82 31.73
CA GLY A 56 -14.43 19.98 30.59
C GLY A 56 -15.68 20.49 29.84
N MET A 57 -16.20 21.67 30.19
CA MET A 57 -17.35 22.28 29.52
C MET A 57 -16.89 23.26 28.44
N PRO A 58 -17.63 23.41 27.32
CA PRO A 58 -17.31 24.41 26.30
C PRO A 58 -17.15 25.81 26.89
N GLY A 59 -16.03 26.47 26.59
CA GLY A 59 -15.90 27.91 26.81
C GLY A 59 -16.97 28.64 25.99
N ILE A 60 -17.63 29.63 26.57
CA ILE A 60 -18.69 30.38 25.87
C ILE A 60 -18.11 31.74 25.47
N ALA A 61 -18.03 32.00 24.16
CA ALA A 61 -17.64 33.28 23.61
C ALA A 61 -18.74 34.34 23.82
N ARG A 62 -18.41 35.63 23.64
CA ARG A 62 -19.39 36.73 23.73
C ARG A 62 -20.53 36.47 22.73
N GLY A 63 -21.75 36.24 23.25
CA GLY A 63 -22.92 35.92 22.44
C GLY A 63 -23.51 34.53 22.66
N GLY A 64 -22.97 33.71 23.57
CA GLY A 64 -23.56 32.41 23.91
C GLY A 64 -23.14 31.26 22.99
N VAL A 65 -22.22 31.52 22.05
CA VAL A 65 -21.70 30.51 21.12
C VAL A 65 -20.46 29.84 21.75
N PRO A 66 -20.32 28.50 21.66
CA PRO A 66 -19.09 27.83 22.07
C PRO A 66 -17.87 28.44 21.39
N GLU A 67 -16.82 28.70 22.14
CA GLU A 67 -15.54 29.17 21.62
C GLU A 67 -14.95 28.11 20.70
N GLN A 68 -14.68 28.51 19.46
CA GLN A 68 -14.16 27.64 18.41
C GLN A 68 -12.67 27.91 18.21
N ALA A 69 -11.89 26.85 18.08
CA ALA A 69 -10.50 26.93 17.68
C ALA A 69 -10.30 26.24 16.32
N ASN A 70 -9.54 26.88 15.46
CA ASN A 70 -8.99 26.23 14.27
C ASN A 70 -7.81 25.37 14.71
N ILE A 71 -7.88 24.08 14.42
CA ILE A 71 -6.84 23.11 14.74
C ILE A 71 -6.27 22.61 13.42
N SER A 72 -5.00 22.95 13.15
CA SER A 72 -4.26 22.37 12.04
C SER A 72 -3.71 21.02 12.45
N ILE A 73 -4.28 19.94 11.90
CA ILE A 73 -3.83 18.57 12.16
C ILE A 73 -2.85 18.17 11.05
N PRO A 74 -1.60 17.77 11.37
CA PRO A 74 -0.66 17.30 10.36
C PRO A 74 -1.21 16.10 9.59
N ILE A 75 -1.01 16.08 8.27
CA ILE A 75 -1.62 15.05 7.39
C ILE A 75 -1.21 13.63 7.77
N HIS A 76 0.01 13.44 8.29
CA HIS A 76 0.52 12.14 8.70
C HIS A 76 -0.24 11.55 9.89
N ASN A 77 -0.94 12.37 10.69
CA ASN A 77 -1.79 11.93 11.80
C ASN A 77 -3.21 11.57 11.36
N ILE A 78 -3.60 11.85 10.12
CA ILE A 78 -4.94 11.58 9.62
C ILE A 78 -5.04 10.10 9.21
N GLN A 79 -5.64 9.30 10.08
CA GLN A 79 -5.81 7.85 9.88
C GLN A 79 -7.13 7.52 9.15
N PRO A 80 -7.21 6.40 8.41
CA PRO A 80 -8.48 5.89 7.91
C PRO A 80 -9.45 5.59 9.06
N LEU A 81 -10.71 5.94 8.88
CA LEU A 81 -11.81 5.64 9.77
C LEU A 81 -12.34 4.24 9.46
N ASN A 82 -11.75 3.22 10.07
CA ASN A 82 -12.18 1.84 9.92
C ASN A 82 -13.38 1.54 10.83
N ASP A 83 -14.34 0.78 10.32
CA ASP A 83 -15.49 0.30 11.09
C ASP A 83 -15.17 -0.98 11.89
N HIS A 84 -16.17 -1.47 12.64
CA HIS A 84 -16.15 -2.78 13.28
C HIS A 84 -16.72 -3.87 12.35
N SER A 85 -16.19 -4.00 11.14
CA SER A 85 -16.63 -5.01 10.19
C SER A 85 -16.47 -6.43 10.73
N SER A 86 -17.43 -7.30 10.40
CA SER A 86 -17.36 -8.74 10.66
C SER A 86 -16.44 -9.49 9.69
N ASP A 87 -15.95 -8.81 8.64
CA ASP A 87 -15.03 -9.36 7.65
C ASP A 87 -13.74 -9.87 8.32
N PRO A 88 -13.38 -11.16 8.13
CA PRO A 88 -12.21 -11.76 8.78
C PRO A 88 -10.90 -11.02 8.47
N SER A 89 -10.69 -10.60 7.22
CA SER A 89 -9.49 -9.87 6.83
C SER A 89 -9.40 -8.54 7.58
N SER A 90 -10.48 -7.75 7.58
CA SER A 90 -10.56 -6.46 8.28
C SER A 90 -10.24 -6.59 9.77
N ARG A 91 -10.85 -7.55 10.46
CA ARG A 91 -10.58 -7.79 11.89
C ARG A 91 -9.11 -8.12 12.12
N PHE A 92 -8.56 -9.05 11.34
CA PHE A 92 -7.17 -9.47 11.44
C PHE A 92 -6.18 -8.29 11.29
N TYR A 93 -6.46 -7.37 10.36
CA TYR A 93 -5.67 -6.14 10.22
C TYR A 93 -5.83 -5.18 11.40
N THR A 94 -7.07 -4.88 11.82
CA THR A 94 -7.32 -3.93 12.91
C THR A 94 -6.80 -4.41 14.26
N GLU A 95 -6.87 -5.72 14.53
CA GLU A 95 -6.33 -6.34 15.74
C GLU A 95 -4.80 -6.23 15.78
N LEU A 96 -4.11 -6.48 14.66
CA LEU A 96 -2.66 -6.29 14.57
C LEU A 96 -2.27 -4.84 14.87
N VAL A 97 -2.92 -3.87 14.19
CA VAL A 97 -2.60 -2.45 14.37
C VAL A 97 -2.86 -2.02 15.82
N GLY A 98 -3.98 -2.43 16.40
CA GLY A 98 -4.32 -2.17 17.80
C GLY A 98 -3.30 -2.75 18.77
N ALA A 99 -2.95 -4.03 18.62
CA ALA A 99 -1.97 -4.69 19.47
C ALA A 99 -0.58 -4.04 19.39
N LYS A 100 -0.12 -3.68 18.19
CA LYS A 100 1.17 -3.01 18.00
C LYS A 100 1.18 -1.59 18.57
N ARG A 101 0.10 -0.83 18.42
CA ARG A 101 -0.06 0.49 19.06
C ARG A 101 -0.06 0.40 20.59
N LEU A 102 -0.68 -0.63 21.16
CA LEU A 102 -0.67 -0.87 22.59
C LEU A 102 0.76 -1.10 23.10
N LEU A 103 1.56 -1.93 22.42
CA LEU A 103 2.97 -2.14 22.77
C LEU A 103 3.76 -0.81 22.77
N LEU A 104 3.55 0.06 21.78
CA LEU A 104 4.19 1.38 21.76
C LEU A 104 3.74 2.25 22.95
N ALA A 105 2.44 2.22 23.29
CA ALA A 105 1.89 2.97 24.41
C ALA A 105 2.40 2.47 25.77
N GLU A 106 2.72 1.18 25.89
CA GLU A 106 3.37 0.57 27.05
C GLU A 106 4.87 0.88 27.15
N GLY A 107 5.44 1.58 26.15
CA GLY A 107 6.84 2.04 26.16
C GLY A 107 7.83 1.06 25.52
N TYR A 108 7.36 0.04 24.79
CA TYR A 108 8.27 -0.83 24.04
C TYR A 108 8.97 -0.06 22.91
N PRO A 109 10.27 -0.31 22.65
CA PRO A 109 11.01 0.37 21.59
C PRO A 109 10.38 0.17 20.20
N SER A 110 10.27 1.25 19.42
CA SER A 110 9.66 1.24 18.08
C SER A 110 10.26 0.19 17.16
N ASP A 111 11.57 0.01 17.19
CA ASP A 111 12.28 -0.92 16.31
C ASP A 111 11.92 -2.38 16.61
N GLY A 112 11.67 -2.69 17.88
CA GLY A 112 11.21 -4.02 18.30
C GLY A 112 9.73 -4.27 17.93
N VAL A 113 8.89 -3.23 18.00
CA VAL A 113 7.46 -3.36 17.67
C VAL A 113 7.23 -3.43 16.16
N LEU A 114 7.87 -2.55 15.39
CA LEU A 114 7.71 -2.43 13.95
C LEU A 114 8.57 -3.45 13.19
N GLY A 115 9.77 -3.76 13.70
CA GLY A 115 10.83 -4.46 12.99
C GLY A 115 11.67 -3.52 12.11
N PRO A 116 12.56 -4.07 11.26
CA PRO A 116 13.33 -3.28 10.29
C PRO A 116 12.45 -2.50 9.30
N ALA A 117 12.95 -1.37 8.79
CA ALA A 117 12.29 -0.58 7.75
C ALA A 117 12.33 -1.29 6.39
N ASP A 118 13.46 -1.92 6.09
CA ASP A 118 13.66 -2.67 4.86
C ASP A 118 12.72 -3.87 4.76
N ILE A 119 12.27 -4.15 3.54
CA ILE A 119 11.44 -5.31 3.24
C ILE A 119 12.33 -6.54 3.07
N ASP A 120 12.12 -7.55 3.90
CA ASP A 120 12.77 -8.86 3.82
C ASP A 120 11.76 -9.93 3.34
N VAL A 121 12.01 -10.47 2.15
CA VAL A 121 11.19 -11.50 1.51
C VAL A 121 11.87 -12.87 1.48
N THR A 122 12.97 -13.07 2.20
CA THR A 122 13.73 -14.33 2.22
C THR A 122 12.83 -15.53 2.49
N SER A 123 12.03 -15.44 3.55
CA SER A 123 11.11 -16.52 3.94
C SER A 123 10.02 -16.81 2.90
N LEU A 124 9.63 -15.83 2.07
CA LEU A 124 8.67 -16.07 0.98
C LEU A 124 9.30 -16.99 -0.05
N LEU A 125 10.53 -16.69 -0.47
CA LEU A 125 11.25 -17.41 -1.53
C LEU A 125 11.70 -18.80 -1.10
N GLU A 126 12.12 -18.97 0.16
CA GLU A 126 12.45 -20.28 0.72
C GLU A 126 11.23 -21.19 0.91
N ASN A 127 10.01 -20.66 0.71
CA ASN A 127 8.77 -21.30 1.13
C ASN A 127 8.78 -21.78 2.60
N ARG A 128 9.57 -21.11 3.44
CA ARG A 128 9.68 -21.37 4.88
C ARG A 128 8.71 -20.47 5.61
N ALA A 129 8.04 -20.96 6.65
CA ALA A 129 7.42 -20.06 7.61
C ALA A 129 8.50 -19.07 8.11
N PRO A 130 8.23 -17.74 8.14
CA PRO A 130 9.22 -16.79 8.63
C PRO A 130 9.63 -17.22 10.03
N GLY A 131 10.93 -17.48 10.22
CA GLY A 131 11.46 -17.85 11.52
C GLY A 131 11.23 -16.67 12.47
N GLY A 132 10.20 -16.76 13.30
CA GLY A 132 10.21 -16.06 14.57
C GLY A 132 11.23 -16.76 15.46
N PHE A 133 12.06 -15.99 16.18
CA PHE A 133 12.48 -16.49 17.49
C PHE A 133 11.18 -16.86 18.21
N GLN A 134 11.09 -18.06 18.78
CA GLN A 134 9.86 -18.64 19.34
C GLN A 134 9.16 -17.76 20.41
N ASN A 135 9.76 -16.62 20.78
CA ASN A 135 9.28 -15.65 21.76
C ASN A 135 9.33 -14.17 21.30
N SER A 136 9.56 -13.86 20.01
CA SER A 136 9.56 -12.46 19.53
C SER A 136 8.30 -12.15 18.70
N PRO A 137 7.59 -11.03 18.94
CA PRO A 137 6.45 -10.64 18.13
C PRO A 137 6.84 -10.56 16.65
N SER A 138 6.02 -11.10 15.75
CA SER A 138 6.28 -11.01 14.31
C SER A 138 6.41 -9.55 13.86
N THR A 139 7.38 -9.25 13.00
CA THR A 139 7.54 -7.90 12.44
C THR A 139 6.40 -7.60 11.46
N LEU A 140 6.19 -6.31 11.15
CA LEU A 140 5.19 -5.93 10.16
C LEU A 140 5.48 -6.52 8.77
N CYS A 141 6.76 -6.64 8.41
CA CYS A 141 7.17 -7.29 7.16
C CYS A 141 6.85 -8.79 7.15
N GLN A 142 7.14 -9.51 8.25
CA GLN A 142 6.80 -10.93 8.36
C GLN A 142 5.29 -11.17 8.28
N TRP A 143 4.51 -10.28 8.89
CA TRP A 143 3.06 -10.30 8.79
C TRP A 143 2.61 -10.12 7.33
N ALA A 144 3.16 -9.13 6.63
CA ALA A 144 2.85 -8.87 5.22
C ALA A 144 3.21 -10.07 4.32
N VAL A 145 4.37 -10.70 4.53
CA VAL A 145 4.77 -11.93 3.84
C VAL A 145 3.77 -13.06 4.07
N ASN A 146 3.33 -13.27 5.31
CA ASN A 146 2.37 -14.32 5.63
C ASN A 146 1.00 -14.08 5.00
N SER A 147 0.60 -12.82 4.83
CA SER A 147 -0.69 -12.48 4.21
C SER A 147 -0.81 -12.89 2.74
N VAL A 148 0.30 -13.03 2.02
CA VAL A 148 0.32 -13.37 0.59
C VAL A 148 0.81 -14.79 0.27
N ARG A 149 1.41 -15.48 1.25
CA ARG A 149 2.04 -16.78 1.04
C ARG A 149 1.08 -17.81 0.45
N GLY A 150 -0.11 -17.92 1.06
CA GLY A 150 -1.16 -18.87 0.67
C GLY A 150 -2.06 -18.42 -0.48
N LEU A 151 -1.82 -17.23 -1.06
CA LEU A 151 -2.64 -16.76 -2.18
C LEU A 151 -2.23 -17.48 -3.47
N GLU A 152 -3.09 -18.41 -3.88
CA GLU A 152 -2.99 -19.10 -5.16
C GLU A 152 -3.36 -18.16 -6.32
N GLY A 153 -2.74 -18.35 -7.48
CA GLY A 153 -2.99 -17.55 -8.69
C GLY A 153 -2.32 -16.17 -8.72
N MET A 154 -1.75 -15.69 -7.61
CA MET A 154 -0.96 -14.45 -7.59
C MET A 154 0.49 -14.71 -8.02
N GLY A 155 0.96 -13.96 -9.03
CA GLY A 155 2.34 -14.01 -9.51
C GLY A 155 3.34 -13.50 -8.45
N MET A 156 4.62 -13.86 -8.62
CA MET A 156 5.67 -13.41 -7.68
C MET A 156 5.79 -11.88 -7.63
N PRO A 157 5.82 -11.14 -8.75
CA PRO A 157 5.84 -9.67 -8.71
C PRO A 157 4.64 -9.08 -7.93
N GLU A 158 3.44 -9.60 -8.15
CA GLU A 158 2.24 -9.17 -7.42
C GLU A 158 2.34 -9.43 -5.91
N LYS A 159 2.90 -10.60 -5.50
CA LYS A 159 3.16 -10.91 -4.09
C LYS A 159 4.14 -9.92 -3.47
N LEU A 160 5.27 -9.67 -4.14
CA LEU A 160 6.31 -8.73 -3.67
C LEU A 160 5.77 -7.30 -3.54
N ALA A 161 5.00 -6.84 -4.53
CA ALA A 161 4.35 -5.53 -4.48
C ALA A 161 3.34 -5.43 -3.34
N THR A 162 2.50 -6.45 -3.16
CA THR A 162 1.51 -6.51 -2.06
C THR A 162 2.21 -6.46 -0.69
N ILE A 163 3.33 -7.16 -0.52
CA ILE A 163 4.15 -7.11 0.70
C ILE A 163 4.65 -5.68 0.95
N LEU A 164 5.23 -5.03 -0.06
CA LEU A 164 5.73 -3.67 0.06
C LEU A 164 4.64 -2.68 0.48
N MET A 165 3.50 -2.68 -0.24
CA MET A 165 2.36 -1.79 0.04
C MET A 165 1.83 -2.03 1.45
N THR A 166 1.62 -3.29 1.82
CA THR A 166 1.05 -3.70 3.11
C THR A 166 1.98 -3.35 4.27
N ALA A 167 3.27 -3.67 4.17
CA ALA A 167 4.23 -3.39 5.23
C ALA A 167 4.39 -1.89 5.47
N ARG A 168 4.43 -1.07 4.41
CA ARG A 168 4.50 0.39 4.51
C ARG A 168 3.22 0.98 5.09
N LEU A 169 2.06 0.54 4.63
CA LEU A 169 0.76 0.98 5.16
C LEU A 169 0.64 0.67 6.65
N LEU A 170 0.91 -0.59 7.04
CA LEU A 170 0.85 -1.01 8.44
C LEU A 170 1.85 -0.24 9.31
N ARG A 171 3.06 0.02 8.82
CA ARG A 171 4.08 0.77 9.55
C ARG A 171 3.60 2.19 9.88
N TRP A 172 3.04 2.90 8.91
CA TRP A 172 2.46 4.22 9.14
C TRP A 172 1.21 4.18 10.03
N GLN A 173 0.34 3.19 9.86
CA GLN A 173 -0.83 3.04 10.70
C GLN A 173 -0.43 2.75 12.15
N VAL A 174 0.57 1.91 12.40
CA VAL A 174 1.03 1.64 13.77
C VAL A 174 1.74 2.85 14.37
N LEU A 175 2.66 3.48 13.63
CA LEU A 175 3.41 4.66 14.07
C LEU A 175 3.34 5.77 13.02
N SER A 176 2.48 6.75 13.25
CA SER A 176 2.10 7.76 12.28
C SER A 176 3.08 8.93 12.19
N THR A 177 4.38 8.67 12.09
CA THR A 177 5.39 9.73 11.87
C THR A 177 5.32 10.28 10.44
N LEU A 178 5.82 11.49 10.22
CA LEU A 178 5.93 12.08 8.88
C LEU A 178 6.76 11.20 7.93
N GLU A 179 7.86 10.63 8.43
CA GLU A 179 8.73 9.73 7.67
C GLU A 179 7.97 8.48 7.19
N ASN A 180 7.24 7.80 8.08
CA ASN A 180 6.46 6.63 7.71
C ASN A 180 5.35 6.98 6.70
N TYR A 181 4.74 8.16 6.82
CA TYR A 181 3.74 8.64 5.86
C TYR A 181 4.34 8.96 4.49
N GLN A 182 5.52 9.58 4.44
CA GLN A 182 6.23 9.91 3.20
C GLN A 182 6.71 8.65 2.47
N ASN A 183 7.02 7.57 3.20
CA ASN A 183 7.37 6.29 2.63
C ASN A 183 6.19 5.55 1.97
N LEU A 184 4.94 5.96 2.23
CA LEU A 184 3.77 5.41 1.53
C LEU A 184 3.80 5.83 0.06
N PRO A 185 3.60 4.88 -0.87
CA PRO A 185 3.23 5.20 -2.24
C PRO A 185 2.00 6.10 -2.27
N ASP A 186 1.96 7.07 -3.17
CA ASP A 186 0.90 8.09 -3.19
C ASP A 186 -0.50 7.51 -3.36
N CYS A 187 -0.60 6.35 -4.03
CA CYS A 187 -1.86 5.64 -4.22
C CYS A 187 -2.37 4.94 -2.95
N MET A 188 -1.51 4.67 -1.98
CA MET A 188 -1.86 4.04 -0.71
C MET A 188 -2.28 5.04 0.37
N LYS A 189 -1.91 6.32 0.24
CA LYS A 189 -2.33 7.39 1.16
C LYS A 189 -3.87 7.47 1.20
N PRO A 190 -4.49 7.75 2.37
CA PRO A 190 -5.94 7.74 2.49
C PRO A 190 -6.60 8.83 1.64
N THR A 191 -7.74 8.52 1.04
CA THR A 191 -8.62 9.53 0.45
C THR A 191 -9.39 10.28 1.52
N ALA A 192 -10.02 11.40 1.15
CA ALA A 192 -10.90 12.12 2.07
C ALA A 192 -12.03 11.21 2.58
N LEU A 193 -12.67 10.40 1.70
CA LEU A 193 -13.75 9.51 2.12
C LEU A 193 -13.28 8.47 3.14
N GLN A 194 -12.09 7.89 2.96
CA GLN A 194 -11.52 6.97 3.95
C GLN A 194 -11.32 7.60 5.34
N THR A 195 -11.21 8.93 5.43
CA THR A 195 -11.00 9.62 6.72
C THR A 195 -12.29 10.07 7.39
N PHE A 196 -13.40 10.17 6.64
CA PHE A 196 -14.68 10.68 7.14
C PHE A 196 -15.79 9.64 7.19
N VAL A 197 -15.68 8.55 6.42
CA VAL A 197 -16.72 7.52 6.31
C VAL A 197 -16.20 6.21 6.90
N PRO A 198 -16.82 5.68 7.96
CA PRO A 198 -16.51 4.35 8.50
C PRO A 198 -16.64 3.27 7.41
N HIS A 199 -15.61 2.42 7.27
CA HIS A 199 -15.59 1.38 6.25
C HIS A 199 -14.75 0.16 6.67
N PRO A 200 -14.95 -1.02 6.03
CA PRO A 200 -14.15 -2.20 6.31
C PRO A 200 -12.66 -2.00 6.03
N ALA A 201 -11.81 -2.34 6.99
CA ALA A 201 -10.38 -2.07 6.92
C ALA A 201 -9.67 -2.73 5.72
N TRP A 202 -10.23 -3.82 5.14
CA TRP A 202 -9.68 -4.46 3.95
C TRP A 202 -9.61 -3.52 2.73
N ILE A 203 -10.49 -2.51 2.65
CA ILE A 203 -10.52 -1.54 1.54
C ILE A 203 -9.21 -0.74 1.48
N ASN A 204 -8.56 -0.50 2.62
CA ASN A 204 -7.29 0.24 2.67
C ASN A 204 -6.15 -0.45 1.90
N PHE A 205 -6.27 -1.75 1.61
CA PHE A 205 -5.28 -2.52 0.85
C PHE A 205 -5.54 -2.51 -0.66
N VAL A 206 -6.65 -1.92 -1.13
CA VAL A 206 -6.90 -1.71 -2.56
C VAL A 206 -6.09 -0.49 -3.02
N PRO A 207 -5.14 -0.64 -3.95
CA PRO A 207 -4.17 0.42 -4.23
C PRO A 207 -4.70 1.55 -5.13
N TRP A 208 -5.94 1.46 -5.62
CA TRP A 208 -6.56 2.51 -6.44
C TRP A 208 -7.46 3.42 -5.59
N PRO A 209 -7.10 4.71 -5.39
CA PRO A 209 -7.88 5.65 -4.60
C PRO A 209 -9.35 5.76 -5.03
N ASP A 210 -9.59 5.91 -6.33
CA ASP A 210 -10.96 6.06 -6.85
C ASP A 210 -11.80 4.78 -6.69
N ILE A 211 -11.17 3.61 -6.75
CA ILE A 211 -11.86 2.34 -6.46
C ILE A 211 -12.23 2.28 -4.99
N ARG A 212 -11.34 2.68 -4.07
CA ARG A 212 -11.66 2.71 -2.64
C ARG A 212 -12.85 3.62 -2.36
N ASP A 213 -12.88 4.80 -2.98
CA ASP A 213 -14.00 5.73 -2.86
C ASP A 213 -15.31 5.12 -3.34
N VAL A 214 -15.31 4.44 -4.50
CA VAL A 214 -16.48 3.70 -4.98
C VAL A 214 -16.93 2.64 -3.97
N LEU A 215 -16.03 1.80 -3.47
CA LEU A 215 -16.35 0.74 -2.51
C LEU A 215 -16.95 1.29 -1.21
N ILE A 216 -16.45 2.42 -0.71
CA ILE A 216 -16.96 3.10 0.49
C ILE A 216 -18.37 3.64 0.26
N THR A 217 -18.65 4.16 -0.94
CA THR A 217 -19.96 4.72 -1.29
C THR A 217 -20.99 3.68 -1.73
N THR A 218 -20.63 2.40 -1.83
CA THR A 218 -21.52 1.31 -2.26
C THR A 218 -21.48 0.12 -1.28
N PRO A 219 -21.79 0.33 0.01
CA PRO A 219 -21.71 -0.72 1.04
C PRO A 219 -22.60 -1.93 0.76
N GLU A 220 -23.72 -1.74 0.06
CA GLU A 220 -24.62 -2.82 -0.35
C GLU A 220 -23.97 -3.82 -1.31
N ALA A 221 -23.02 -3.37 -2.15
CA ALA A 221 -22.25 -4.26 -3.03
C ALA A 221 -21.24 -5.12 -2.26
N LEU A 222 -21.01 -4.81 -0.97
CA LEU A 222 -20.08 -5.48 -0.07
C LEU A 222 -20.77 -6.46 0.90
N ALA A 223 -22.08 -6.65 0.77
CA ALA A 223 -22.87 -7.46 1.71
C ALA A 223 -22.46 -8.95 1.72
N ALA A 224 -21.90 -9.47 0.62
CA ALA A 224 -21.47 -10.87 0.53
C ALA A 224 -20.35 -11.12 -0.48
N GLY A 225 -19.33 -11.84 -0.03
CA GLY A 225 -18.27 -12.40 -0.86
C GLY A 225 -16.86 -12.06 -0.37
N GLU A 226 -15.87 -12.75 -0.92
CA GLU A 226 -14.45 -12.50 -0.63
C GLU A 226 -13.93 -11.42 -1.59
N HIS A 227 -14.22 -10.15 -1.28
CA HIS A 227 -13.90 -9.02 -2.14
C HIS A 227 -12.40 -8.74 -2.23
N LEU A 228 -11.68 -8.79 -1.10
CA LEU A 228 -10.23 -8.62 -1.10
C LEU A 228 -9.56 -9.72 -1.94
N ALA A 229 -9.99 -10.97 -1.80
CA ALA A 229 -9.48 -12.08 -2.60
C ALA A 229 -9.76 -11.90 -4.10
N LEU A 230 -10.89 -11.28 -4.47
CA LEU A 230 -11.17 -10.90 -5.86
C LEU A 230 -10.13 -9.92 -6.38
N PHE A 231 -9.88 -8.81 -5.67
CA PHE A 231 -8.85 -7.87 -6.07
C PHE A 231 -7.47 -8.52 -6.15
N GLN A 232 -7.11 -9.35 -5.16
CA GLN A 232 -5.83 -10.06 -5.13
C GLN A 232 -5.61 -10.97 -6.35
N ARG A 233 -6.62 -11.72 -6.79
CA ARG A 233 -6.50 -12.62 -7.96
C ARG A 233 -6.57 -11.91 -9.30
N THR A 234 -7.17 -10.72 -9.37
CA THR A 234 -7.33 -9.98 -10.63
C THR A 234 -6.27 -8.91 -10.82
N THR A 235 -5.49 -8.58 -9.79
CA THR A 235 -4.44 -7.55 -9.87
C THR A 235 -3.23 -8.06 -10.62
N SER A 236 -2.71 -7.27 -11.55
CA SER A 236 -1.35 -7.42 -12.07
C SER A 236 -0.60 -6.11 -11.89
N VAL A 237 0.68 -6.23 -11.53
CA VAL A 237 1.58 -5.07 -11.45
C VAL A 237 2.23 -4.76 -12.78
N ASN A 238 2.04 -5.60 -13.81
CA ASN A 238 2.64 -5.48 -15.15
C ASN A 238 4.16 -5.29 -15.18
N TRP A 239 4.87 -5.75 -14.15
CA TRP A 239 6.34 -5.75 -14.11
C TRP A 239 6.88 -6.41 -15.39
N PRO A 240 7.62 -5.68 -16.25
CA PRO A 240 7.95 -6.16 -17.59
C PRO A 240 9.16 -7.09 -17.61
N TRP A 241 9.86 -7.22 -16.48
CA TRP A 241 11.07 -8.03 -16.32
C TRP A 241 10.80 -9.31 -15.53
N SER A 242 11.83 -10.12 -15.31
CA SER A 242 11.70 -11.34 -14.52
C SER A 242 11.47 -11.04 -13.04
N ALA A 243 10.90 -12.00 -12.31
CA ALA A 243 10.75 -11.90 -10.86
C ALA A 243 12.11 -11.85 -10.12
N ALA A 244 13.18 -12.39 -10.72
CA ALA A 244 14.53 -12.31 -10.15
C ALA A 244 15.07 -10.86 -10.17
N GLU A 245 14.67 -10.06 -11.14
CA GLU A 245 15.05 -8.63 -11.24
C GLU A 245 14.24 -7.75 -10.28
N ALA A 246 13.20 -8.28 -9.65
CA ALA A 246 12.41 -7.57 -8.63
C ALA A 246 13.08 -7.59 -7.24
N ILE A 247 14.12 -8.40 -7.05
CA ILE A 247 14.77 -8.64 -5.76
C ILE A 247 16.28 -8.41 -5.84
N TYR A 248 16.90 -8.27 -4.68
CA TYR A 248 18.36 -8.33 -4.55
C TYR A 248 18.74 -9.12 -3.30
N ILE A 249 19.96 -9.68 -3.30
CA ILE A 249 20.53 -10.34 -2.13
C ILE A 249 21.48 -9.35 -1.46
N ASN A 250 21.25 -9.04 -0.19
CA ASN A 250 22.17 -8.23 0.60
C ASN A 250 23.44 -9.04 0.89
N PRO A 251 24.63 -8.63 0.40
CA PRO A 251 25.85 -9.42 0.57
C PRO A 251 26.33 -9.49 2.03
N ALA A 252 25.92 -8.56 2.89
CA ALA A 252 26.30 -8.54 4.30
C ALA A 252 25.42 -9.46 5.17
N THR A 253 24.13 -9.58 4.84
CA THR A 253 23.16 -10.33 5.67
C THR A 253 22.63 -11.60 5.01
N ASN A 254 22.89 -11.81 3.71
CA ASN A 254 22.25 -12.83 2.86
C ASN A 254 20.71 -12.76 2.83
N GLN A 255 20.12 -11.67 3.31
CA GLN A 255 18.68 -11.46 3.22
C GLN A 255 18.30 -11.01 1.81
N VAL A 256 17.11 -11.42 1.39
CA VAL A 256 16.53 -11.02 0.11
C VAL A 256 15.63 -9.81 0.32
N GLY A 257 16.01 -8.69 -0.27
CA GLY A 257 15.23 -7.45 -0.30
C GLY A 257 14.61 -7.18 -1.67
N LEU A 258 13.87 -6.08 -1.77
CA LEU A 258 13.28 -5.62 -3.03
C LEU A 258 14.22 -4.68 -3.78
N ALA A 259 14.39 -4.88 -5.08
CA ALA A 259 15.22 -4.00 -5.89
C ALA A 259 14.61 -2.59 -5.92
N SER A 260 15.44 -1.54 -5.81
CA SER A 260 14.93 -0.16 -5.81
C SER A 260 14.20 0.22 -7.11
N ALA A 261 14.56 -0.39 -8.24
CA ALA A 261 13.84 -0.24 -9.50
C ALA A 261 12.41 -0.80 -9.40
N PHE A 262 12.27 -1.97 -8.78
CA PHE A 262 10.97 -2.58 -8.53
C PHE A 262 10.13 -1.74 -7.58
N GLU A 263 10.68 -1.28 -6.44
CA GLU A 263 9.95 -0.43 -5.50
C GLU A 263 9.40 0.85 -6.14
N ARG A 264 10.23 1.53 -6.96
CA ARG A 264 9.80 2.72 -7.71
C ARG A 264 8.70 2.39 -8.70
N TYR A 265 8.84 1.29 -9.44
CA TYR A 265 7.87 0.87 -10.44
C TYR A 265 6.51 0.55 -9.81
N VAL A 266 6.48 -0.25 -8.75
CA VAL A 266 5.20 -0.61 -8.10
C VAL A 266 4.60 0.52 -7.29
N GLY A 267 5.40 1.54 -6.92
CA GLY A 267 4.90 2.76 -6.28
C GLY A 267 4.04 3.63 -7.21
N ASP A 268 4.16 3.47 -8.53
CA ASP A 268 3.30 4.10 -9.51
C ASP A 268 2.11 3.18 -9.86
N ILE A 269 0.92 3.56 -9.41
CA ILE A 269 -0.32 2.81 -9.63
C ILE A 269 -0.71 2.72 -11.11
N ASN A 270 -0.16 3.58 -11.97
CA ASN A 270 -0.41 3.52 -13.41
C ASN A 270 0.23 2.31 -14.09
N ASN A 271 1.19 1.65 -13.41
CA ASN A 271 1.74 0.38 -13.86
C ASN A 271 0.80 -0.81 -13.57
N TRP A 272 -0.23 -0.64 -12.74
CA TRP A 272 -1.08 -1.72 -12.29
C TRP A 272 -2.33 -1.84 -13.16
N SER A 273 -2.85 -3.06 -13.29
CA SER A 273 -4.10 -3.34 -13.99
C SER A 273 -4.97 -4.33 -13.22
N LEU A 274 -6.26 -4.37 -13.56
CA LEU A 274 -7.18 -5.40 -13.10
C LEU A 274 -7.69 -6.24 -14.28
N ALA A 275 -7.84 -7.56 -14.05
CA ALA A 275 -8.48 -8.45 -14.99
C ALA A 275 -9.99 -8.14 -15.13
N PRO A 276 -10.60 -8.32 -16.32
CA PRO A 276 -12.01 -7.97 -16.57
C PRO A 276 -13.02 -8.62 -15.62
N ALA A 277 -12.67 -9.75 -15.00
CA ALA A 277 -13.51 -10.47 -14.04
C ALA A 277 -13.98 -9.59 -12.86
N VAL A 278 -13.21 -8.56 -12.47
CA VAL A 278 -13.61 -7.65 -11.39
C VAL A 278 -14.84 -6.81 -11.76
N ILE A 279 -15.01 -6.47 -13.04
CA ILE A 279 -16.09 -5.61 -13.54
C ILE A 279 -17.45 -6.29 -13.46
N ALA A 280 -17.50 -7.62 -13.58
CA ALA A 280 -18.74 -8.37 -13.39
C ALA A 280 -19.30 -8.20 -11.97
N ARG A 281 -18.44 -7.98 -10.97
CA ARG A 281 -18.85 -7.72 -9.58
C ARG A 281 -19.01 -6.23 -9.30
N PHE A 282 -18.12 -5.40 -9.83
CA PHE A 282 -18.07 -3.97 -9.57
C PHE A 282 -18.07 -3.18 -10.88
N PRO A 283 -19.22 -3.06 -11.57
CA PRO A 283 -19.27 -2.37 -12.87
C PRO A 283 -18.82 -0.90 -12.80
N ALA A 284 -19.05 -0.25 -11.66
CA ALA A 284 -18.76 1.17 -11.43
C ALA A 284 -17.27 1.51 -11.39
N ILE A 285 -16.36 0.52 -11.41
CA ILE A 285 -14.91 0.77 -11.37
C ILE A 285 -14.27 0.71 -12.76
N ALA A 286 -15.03 0.41 -13.82
CA ALA A 286 -14.49 0.15 -15.16
C ALA A 286 -13.67 1.31 -15.75
N ASP A 287 -13.97 2.55 -15.37
CA ASP A 287 -13.26 3.77 -15.78
C ASP A 287 -12.24 4.28 -14.74
N LYS A 288 -12.06 3.55 -13.63
CA LYS A 288 -11.18 3.92 -12.49
C LYS A 288 -9.87 3.15 -12.46
N VAL A 289 -9.58 2.36 -13.49
CA VAL A 289 -8.41 1.47 -13.53
C VAL A 289 -8.14 1.04 -14.96
N TRP A 290 -6.88 0.70 -15.24
CA TRP A 290 -6.55 -0.01 -16.45
C TRP A 290 -7.03 -1.46 -16.40
N ILE A 291 -7.94 -1.85 -17.29
CA ILE A 291 -8.41 -3.23 -17.44
C ILE A 291 -7.59 -3.96 -18.53
N LYS A 292 -7.09 -5.15 -18.20
CA LYS A 292 -6.25 -6.00 -19.08
C LYS A 292 -6.63 -7.46 -18.94
#